data_AF-A0A9D4NB94-F1
#
_entry.id   AF-A0A9D4NB94-F1
#
_cell.length_a   1.000
_cell.length_b   1.000
_cell.length_c   1.000
_cell.angle_alpha   90.00
_cell.angle_beta   90.00
_cell.angle_gamma   90.00
#
_symmetry.space_group_name_H-M   'P 1'
#
loop_
_entity.id
_entity.type
_entity.pdbx_description
1 polymer ?
#
loop_
_entity_poly.entity_id
_entity_poly.type
_entity_poly.pdbx_seq_one_letter_code
_entity_poly.pdbx_strand_id
1 'polypeptide(L)'
;MTAKYLLVISILNVLNVSSGLTVATYNIWNEMFNWEMRKTRIVEMIKDSQVDVIALQEVRGSERLTTDNQLEELRTLLPREYKWSYYKMATNVTLLADMIDDPRGQEGIGVISRCEIVDKTVTSLHPNTQNPDKNRRLAVSVRIRDAAGLIFDLVAVHLSYYRQQQCENIADVLNFVNKRDMKNVILLGDFNTYNDYEWPVRLVTDKLDHNNPCTRLINSKWPSMNKGLYKDAWISTNPEEKGLTFSNMPTPGLESRPDRIIVSSHLHVKSVRRLGDGSRYRQRYEGAIHWSRFVTVVQSAWLSYHGISGYPCRHDCGPHGSCICGICVAVGNENNCRLPNCEQCNEQTFKRGLVIFVIFLFFFVHLFHSILAILSVGSSSYGDVVYSILGFKCCLFNPKLCETQSKFSRKTNVLLRHCQKWLIFRLPPYWQLLLSIVLFICLYIYAKNVLVNVIDITYNILAEEFFPSDHLMVIADVS
;
A
#
# COMPACT_ATOMS: atom_id res chain seq x y z
N MET A 1 -29.56 34.26 -15.01
CA MET A 1 -28.23 34.04 -15.64
C MET A 1 -28.49 33.31 -16.95
N THR A 2 -28.38 34.01 -18.09
CA THR A 2 -28.94 33.60 -19.39
C THR A 2 -28.02 32.63 -20.14
N ALA A 3 -28.61 31.73 -20.94
CA ALA A 3 -27.91 30.70 -21.74
C ALA A 3 -26.74 31.21 -22.60
N LYS A 4 -26.71 32.51 -22.97
CA LYS A 4 -25.58 33.15 -23.64
C LYS A 4 -24.29 33.16 -22.79
N TYR A 5 -24.38 33.32 -21.46
CA TYR A 5 -23.21 33.30 -20.59
C TYR A 5 -22.63 31.89 -20.41
N LEU A 6 -23.48 30.86 -20.36
CA LEU A 6 -23.03 29.46 -20.34
C LEU A 6 -22.30 29.08 -21.63
N LEU A 7 -22.79 29.51 -22.79
CA LEU A 7 -22.14 29.25 -24.08
C LEU A 7 -20.77 29.93 -24.19
N VAL A 8 -20.65 31.19 -23.74
CA VAL A 8 -19.36 31.92 -23.76
C VAL A 8 -18.35 31.29 -22.80
N ILE A 9 -18.77 30.84 -21.61
CA ILE A 9 -17.89 30.13 -20.67
C ILE A 9 -17.45 28.77 -21.25
N SER A 10 -18.35 28.03 -21.91
CA SER A 10 -17.99 26.78 -22.60
C SER A 10 -17.02 27.02 -23.77
N ILE A 11 -17.19 28.07 -24.57
CA ILE A 11 -16.29 28.40 -25.68
C ILE A 11 -14.91 28.87 -25.14
N LEU A 12 -14.87 29.68 -24.09
CA LEU A 12 -13.62 30.12 -23.48
C LEU A 12 -12.85 28.96 -22.81
N ASN A 13 -13.54 27.98 -22.22
CA ASN A 13 -12.91 26.76 -21.71
C ASN A 13 -12.39 25.84 -22.83
N VAL A 14 -13.01 25.84 -24.02
CA VAL A 14 -12.50 25.13 -25.20
C VAL A 14 -11.30 25.83 -25.83
N LEU A 15 -11.16 27.15 -25.67
CA LEU A 15 -10.04 27.92 -26.23
C LEU A 15 -8.79 27.95 -25.32
N ASN A 16 -8.91 27.48 -24.08
CA ASN A 16 -7.79 27.41 -23.14
C ASN A 16 -7.30 25.97 -22.95
N VAL A 17 -7.20 25.21 -24.04
CA VAL A 17 -6.47 23.94 -24.04
C VAL A 17 -5.00 24.28 -23.87
N SER A 18 -4.56 24.30 -22.62
CA SER A 18 -3.14 24.39 -22.27
C SER A 18 -2.43 23.19 -22.89
N SER A 19 -1.55 23.44 -23.85
CA SER A 19 -0.61 22.42 -24.33
C SER A 19 0.32 22.01 -23.18
N GLY A 20 0.57 20.71 -23.06
CA GLY A 20 1.42 20.15 -22.03
C GLY A 20 0.86 18.89 -21.39
N LEU A 21 1.66 18.33 -20.48
CA LEU A 21 1.41 17.06 -19.84
C LEU A 21 1.86 17.12 -18.37
N THR A 22 0.97 16.77 -17.45
CA THR A 22 1.36 16.50 -16.07
C THR A 22 1.76 15.04 -15.95
N VAL A 23 3.05 14.78 -15.73
CA VAL A 23 3.62 13.43 -15.66
C VAL A 23 4.07 13.09 -14.24
N ALA A 24 4.02 11.81 -13.89
CA ALA A 24 4.54 11.32 -12.62
C ALA A 24 5.35 10.02 -12.75
N THR A 25 6.32 9.85 -11.87
CA THR A 25 7.01 8.57 -11.64
C THR A 25 6.82 8.12 -10.20
N TYR A 26 6.68 6.81 -10.02
CA TYR A 26 6.41 6.26 -8.69
C TYR A 26 6.81 4.77 -8.57
N ASN A 27 7.87 4.47 -7.82
CA ASN A 27 8.17 3.09 -7.42
C ASN A 27 7.16 2.66 -6.34
N ILE A 28 6.37 1.61 -6.60
CA ILE A 28 5.29 1.15 -5.72
C ILE A 28 5.69 0.01 -4.77
N TRP A 29 6.98 -0.35 -4.73
CA TRP A 29 7.55 -1.35 -3.83
C TRP A 29 6.75 -2.66 -3.75
N ASN A 30 6.32 -3.13 -4.93
CA ASN A 30 5.69 -4.43 -5.13
C ASN A 30 4.59 -4.80 -4.10
N GLU A 31 4.54 -6.05 -3.62
CA GLU A 31 3.57 -6.57 -2.65
C GLU A 31 4.08 -6.52 -1.19
N MET A 32 5.16 -5.76 -0.92
CA MET A 32 5.73 -5.60 0.43
C MET A 32 4.68 -5.21 1.47
N PHE A 33 4.74 -5.80 2.66
CA PHE A 33 3.91 -5.41 3.80
C PHE A 33 2.41 -5.35 3.50
N ASN A 34 1.79 -4.20 3.81
CA ASN A 34 0.35 -3.98 3.84
C ASN A 34 -0.19 -3.51 2.47
N TRP A 35 -0.01 -4.31 1.42
CA TRP A 35 -0.38 -3.94 0.03
C TRP A 35 -1.80 -3.37 -0.10
N GLU A 36 -2.81 -3.95 0.56
CA GLU A 36 -4.20 -3.46 0.45
C GLU A 36 -4.36 -2.01 0.93
N MET A 37 -3.68 -1.64 2.02
CA MET A 37 -3.67 -0.27 2.54
C MET A 37 -2.81 0.63 1.64
N ARG A 38 -1.62 0.19 1.22
CA ARG A 38 -0.73 0.94 0.32
C ARG A 38 -1.39 1.22 -1.02
N LYS A 39 -2.02 0.22 -1.65
CA LYS A 39 -2.84 0.32 -2.86
C LYS A 39 -3.88 1.42 -2.76
N THR A 40 -4.65 1.45 -1.66
CA THR A 40 -5.65 2.49 -1.42
C THR A 40 -4.99 3.87 -1.38
N ARG A 41 -3.85 4.01 -0.69
CA ARG A 41 -3.11 5.27 -0.61
C ARG A 41 -2.53 5.72 -1.95
N ILE A 42 -1.96 4.80 -2.74
CA ILE A 42 -1.43 5.05 -4.09
C ILE A 42 -2.55 5.61 -4.97
N VAL A 43 -3.72 4.98 -4.96
CA VAL A 43 -4.90 5.44 -5.73
C VAL A 43 -5.33 6.84 -5.29
N GLU A 44 -5.34 7.14 -4.00
CA GLU A 44 -5.62 8.48 -3.48
C GLU A 44 -4.60 9.50 -3.95
N MET A 45 -3.30 9.17 -3.94
CA MET A 45 -2.26 10.08 -4.40
C MET A 45 -2.39 10.41 -5.89
N ILE A 46 -2.70 9.43 -6.73
CA ILE A 46 -2.94 9.63 -8.17
C ILE A 46 -4.20 10.49 -8.40
N LYS A 47 -5.28 10.24 -7.64
CA LYS A 47 -6.51 11.04 -7.72
C LYS A 47 -6.26 12.49 -7.26
N ASP A 48 -5.64 12.68 -6.11
CA ASP A 48 -5.37 14.00 -5.53
C ASP A 48 -4.42 14.81 -6.43
N SER A 49 -3.52 14.15 -7.17
CA SER A 49 -2.54 14.82 -8.00
C SER A 49 -3.05 15.23 -9.39
N GLN A 50 -4.12 14.61 -9.89
CA GLN A 50 -4.69 14.84 -11.22
C GLN A 50 -3.65 14.68 -12.36
N VAL A 51 -2.70 13.76 -12.19
CA VAL A 51 -1.67 13.49 -13.22
C VAL A 51 -2.30 12.95 -14.50
N ASP A 52 -1.77 13.36 -15.65
CA ASP A 52 -2.23 12.87 -16.95
C ASP A 52 -1.64 11.51 -17.28
N VAL A 53 -0.37 11.30 -16.92
CA VAL A 53 0.34 10.03 -17.13
C VAL A 53 1.20 9.72 -15.92
N ILE A 54 1.20 8.47 -15.49
CA ILE A 54 2.07 7.98 -14.42
C ILE A 54 2.76 6.70 -14.85
N ALA A 55 4.08 6.61 -14.64
CA ALA A 55 4.81 5.36 -14.73
C ALA A 55 5.13 4.80 -13.35
N LEU A 56 4.91 3.51 -13.19
CA LEU A 56 5.07 2.75 -11.97
C LEU A 56 6.21 1.73 -12.12
N GLN A 57 7.09 1.68 -11.13
CA GLN A 57 8.15 0.66 -11.01
C GLN A 57 7.78 -0.37 -9.95
N GLU A 58 8.40 -1.55 -10.02
CA GLU A 58 8.12 -2.69 -9.13
C GLU A 58 6.67 -3.19 -9.15
N VAL A 59 6.03 -3.11 -10.32
CA VAL A 59 4.67 -3.62 -10.50
C VAL A 59 4.71 -5.14 -10.58
N ARG A 60 3.99 -5.82 -9.69
CA ARG A 60 3.85 -7.28 -9.70
C ARG A 60 2.75 -7.78 -10.61
N GLY A 61 3.00 -8.91 -11.26
CA GLY A 61 2.05 -9.60 -12.13
C GLY A 61 2.15 -11.12 -12.03
N SER A 62 1.11 -11.79 -12.50
CA SER A 62 1.08 -13.25 -12.66
C SER A 62 1.41 -13.66 -14.09
N GLU A 63 2.21 -14.71 -14.26
CA GLU A 63 2.50 -15.28 -15.58
C GLU A 63 1.24 -15.90 -16.22
N ARG A 64 0.32 -16.38 -15.39
CA ARG A 64 -0.84 -17.17 -15.83
C ARG A 64 -1.94 -16.32 -16.42
N LEU A 65 -2.05 -15.06 -15.99
CA LEU A 65 -3.14 -14.16 -16.37
C LEU A 65 -2.59 -12.76 -16.66
N THR A 66 -2.64 -12.34 -17.92
CA THR A 66 -2.12 -11.04 -18.37
C THR A 66 -2.78 -9.85 -17.67
N THR A 67 -4.01 -10.00 -17.19
CA THR A 67 -4.78 -8.98 -16.45
C THR A 67 -4.61 -9.06 -14.94
N ASP A 68 -3.91 -10.09 -14.44
CA ASP A 68 -3.65 -10.26 -13.00
C ASP A 68 -2.33 -9.59 -12.63
N ASN A 69 -2.36 -8.25 -12.57
CA ASN A 69 -1.23 -7.45 -12.15
C ASN A 69 -1.68 -6.22 -11.37
N GLN A 70 -0.77 -5.69 -10.56
CA GLN A 70 -1.02 -4.51 -9.71
C GLN A 70 -1.39 -3.26 -10.53
N LEU A 71 -0.93 -3.13 -11.79
CA LEU A 71 -1.28 -1.99 -12.65
C LEU A 71 -2.78 -1.97 -12.93
N GLU A 72 -3.35 -3.12 -13.30
CA GLU A 72 -4.77 -3.26 -13.60
C GLU A 72 -5.62 -3.12 -12.33
N GLU A 73 -5.17 -3.67 -11.19
CA GLU A 73 -5.80 -3.41 -9.89
C GLU A 73 -5.93 -1.90 -9.61
N LEU A 74 -4.82 -1.17 -9.70
CA LEU A 74 -4.80 0.28 -9.49
C LEU A 74 -5.71 1.00 -10.49
N ARG A 75 -5.63 0.65 -11.77
CA ARG A 75 -6.46 1.25 -12.83
C ARG A 75 -7.95 1.08 -12.57
N THR A 76 -8.40 -0.08 -12.08
CA THR A 76 -9.82 -0.32 -11.80
C THR A 76 -10.37 0.53 -10.66
N LEU A 77 -9.51 0.99 -9.75
CA LEU A 77 -9.86 1.85 -8.62
C LEU A 77 -9.78 3.35 -8.95
N LEU A 78 -9.16 3.70 -10.07
CA LEU A 78 -9.05 5.07 -10.57
C LEU A 78 -10.31 5.52 -11.33
N PRO A 79 -10.53 6.85 -11.49
CA PRO A 79 -11.60 7.37 -12.32
C PRO A 79 -11.53 6.82 -13.76
N ARG A 80 -12.69 6.72 -14.43
CA ARG A 80 -12.81 6.18 -15.80
C ARG A 80 -11.96 6.89 -16.85
N GLU A 81 -11.48 8.10 -16.54
CA GLU A 81 -10.57 8.87 -17.38
C GLU A 81 -9.21 8.17 -17.54
N TYR A 82 -8.72 7.48 -16.50
CA TYR A 82 -7.48 6.67 -16.53
C TYR A 82 -7.70 5.32 -17.24
N LYS A 83 -8.18 5.37 -18.49
CA LYS A 83 -8.57 4.18 -19.25
C LYS A 83 -7.42 3.52 -20.00
N TRP A 84 -6.32 4.24 -20.22
CA TRP A 84 -5.17 3.73 -20.98
C TRP A 84 -4.13 3.16 -20.02
N SER A 85 -3.67 1.95 -20.27
CA SER A 85 -2.59 1.32 -19.52
C SER A 85 -1.66 0.50 -20.40
N TYR A 86 -0.41 0.37 -19.96
CA TYR A 86 0.52 -0.57 -20.55
C TYR A 86 1.46 -1.14 -19.48
N TYR A 87 1.46 -2.46 -19.33
CA TYR A 87 2.35 -3.18 -18.42
C TYR A 87 3.34 -4.02 -19.22
N LYS A 88 4.60 -4.03 -18.78
CA LYS A 88 5.60 -4.96 -19.28
C LYS A 88 6.40 -5.58 -18.14
N MET A 89 6.37 -6.91 -18.09
CA MET A 89 7.24 -7.71 -17.25
C MET A 89 8.71 -7.54 -17.63
N ALA A 90 9.56 -7.36 -16.62
CA ALA A 90 11.00 -7.28 -16.71
C ALA A 90 11.67 -8.60 -16.30
N THR A 91 11.34 -9.09 -15.11
CA THR A 91 11.99 -10.26 -14.50
C THR A 91 11.01 -11.14 -13.75
N ASN A 92 11.37 -12.42 -13.61
CA ASN A 92 10.74 -13.29 -12.61
C ASN A 92 11.40 -13.01 -11.26
N VAL A 93 10.62 -13.05 -10.21
CA VAL A 93 11.09 -12.85 -8.84
C VAL A 93 11.44 -14.19 -8.24
N THR A 94 12.64 -14.27 -7.66
CA THR A 94 13.06 -15.45 -6.92
C THR A 94 12.22 -15.57 -5.66
N LEU A 95 11.40 -16.62 -5.60
CA LEU A 95 10.62 -16.94 -4.40
C LEU A 95 11.54 -17.44 -3.29
N LEU A 96 11.19 -17.11 -2.05
CA LEU A 96 11.87 -17.70 -0.89
C LEU A 96 11.55 -19.21 -0.84
N ALA A 97 12.56 -20.01 -0.49
CA ALA A 97 12.40 -21.46 -0.40
C ALA A 97 11.30 -21.82 0.62
N ASP A 98 10.43 -22.75 0.21
CA ASP A 98 9.33 -23.29 1.03
C ASP A 98 8.26 -22.26 1.45
N MET A 99 8.08 -21.18 0.68
CA MET A 99 6.99 -20.21 0.93
C MET A 99 5.61 -20.88 0.78
N ILE A 100 4.71 -20.63 1.73
CA ILE A 100 3.38 -21.27 1.77
C ILE A 100 2.44 -20.76 0.67
N ASP A 101 2.55 -19.46 0.36
CA ASP A 101 1.73 -18.78 -0.63
C ASP A 101 2.64 -18.27 -1.75
N ASP A 102 2.26 -18.47 -3.00
CA ASP A 102 3.08 -18.06 -4.15
C ASP A 102 2.69 -16.62 -4.53
N PRO A 103 3.47 -15.59 -4.14
CA PRO A 103 3.19 -14.22 -4.51
C PRO A 103 3.26 -14.08 -6.04
N ARG A 104 2.76 -12.97 -6.56
CA ARG A 104 2.94 -12.64 -7.97
C ARG A 104 4.43 -12.66 -8.33
N GLY A 105 4.84 -13.75 -8.98
CA GLY A 105 6.25 -14.10 -9.21
C GLY A 105 6.93 -13.32 -10.31
N GLN A 106 6.34 -12.22 -10.78
CA GLN A 106 6.89 -11.39 -11.84
C GLN A 106 6.87 -9.93 -11.46
N GLU A 107 7.92 -9.21 -11.84
CA GLU A 107 8.06 -7.77 -11.63
C GLU A 107 8.28 -7.05 -12.97
N GLY A 108 7.71 -5.86 -13.11
CA GLY A 108 7.80 -5.07 -14.31
C GLY A 108 7.58 -3.58 -14.12
N ILE A 109 7.40 -2.89 -15.24
CA ILE A 109 7.10 -1.47 -15.33
C ILE A 109 5.70 -1.31 -15.92
N GLY A 110 4.90 -0.44 -15.31
CA GLY A 110 3.57 -0.10 -15.78
C GLY A 110 3.42 1.38 -16.09
N VAL A 111 2.52 1.72 -17.00
CA VAL A 111 2.09 3.09 -17.28
C VAL A 111 0.58 3.15 -17.24
N ILE A 112 0.01 4.14 -16.54
CA ILE A 112 -1.42 4.48 -16.56
C ILE A 112 -1.57 5.90 -17.08
N SER A 113 -2.57 6.14 -17.94
CA SER A 113 -2.75 7.42 -18.62
C SER A 113 -4.22 7.80 -18.79
N ARG A 114 -4.52 9.10 -18.64
CA ARG A 114 -5.75 9.76 -19.09
C ARG A 114 -5.70 10.06 -20.58
N CYS A 115 -4.51 10.36 -21.07
CA CYS A 115 -4.20 10.66 -22.47
C CYS A 115 -4.08 9.38 -23.31
N GLU A 116 -4.33 9.48 -24.62
CA GLU A 116 -4.26 8.34 -25.54
C GLU A 116 -2.83 7.82 -25.67
N ILE A 117 -2.64 6.50 -25.46
CA ILE A 117 -1.39 5.79 -25.79
C ILE A 117 -1.46 5.38 -27.27
N VAL A 118 -0.75 6.10 -28.14
CA VAL A 118 -0.80 5.89 -29.60
C VAL A 118 0.16 4.82 -30.10
N ASP A 119 1.27 4.60 -29.40
CA ASP A 119 2.24 3.56 -29.71
C ASP A 119 2.93 3.09 -28.41
N LYS A 120 3.39 1.84 -28.41
CA LYS A 120 4.03 1.21 -27.25
C LYS A 120 5.15 0.27 -27.67
N THR A 121 6.31 0.45 -27.08
CA THR A 121 7.50 -0.32 -27.40
C THR A 121 8.35 -0.56 -26.16
N VAL A 122 9.22 -1.56 -26.21
CA VAL A 122 10.06 -1.96 -25.07
C VAL A 122 11.44 -2.27 -25.60
N THR A 123 12.46 -1.89 -24.84
CA THR A 123 13.82 -2.41 -25.04
C THR A 123 14.31 -3.08 -23.76
N SER A 124 14.89 -4.26 -23.90
CA SER A 124 15.68 -4.85 -22.82
C SER A 124 16.96 -4.03 -22.63
N LEU A 125 17.38 -3.86 -21.39
CA LEU A 125 18.66 -3.22 -21.05
C LEU A 125 19.70 -4.31 -20.80
N HIS A 126 20.97 -4.01 -21.02
CA HIS A 126 22.04 -5.01 -20.90
C HIS A 126 22.01 -5.68 -19.51
N PRO A 127 21.85 -7.02 -19.46
CA PRO A 127 22.06 -7.77 -18.25
C PRO A 127 23.56 -7.96 -18.06
N ASN A 128 24.03 -7.87 -16.82
CA ASN A 128 25.38 -8.26 -16.48
C ASN A 128 25.32 -9.43 -15.50
N THR A 129 25.52 -10.64 -16.02
CA THR A 129 25.41 -11.89 -15.25
C THR A 129 26.47 -12.02 -14.16
N GLN A 130 27.55 -11.25 -14.23
CA GLN A 130 28.62 -11.23 -13.23
C GLN A 130 28.32 -10.30 -12.06
N ASN A 131 27.38 -9.36 -12.20
CA ASN A 131 27.05 -8.40 -11.15
C ASN A 131 26.11 -8.99 -10.10
N PRO A 132 26.04 -8.40 -8.89
CA PRO A 132 25.10 -8.83 -7.85
C PRO A 132 23.63 -8.72 -8.26
N ASP A 133 23.29 -7.70 -9.05
CA ASP A 133 21.93 -7.50 -9.55
C ASP A 133 21.61 -8.53 -10.65
N LYS A 134 20.82 -9.54 -10.29
CA LYS A 134 20.38 -10.59 -11.22
C LYS A 134 19.09 -10.23 -11.95
N ASN A 135 18.44 -9.12 -11.60
CA ASN A 135 17.17 -8.74 -12.18
C ASN A 135 17.38 -8.24 -13.61
N ARG A 136 16.56 -8.76 -14.53
CA ARG A 136 16.48 -8.20 -15.88
C ARG A 136 15.86 -6.82 -15.81
N ARG A 137 16.49 -5.84 -16.48
CA ARG A 137 16.02 -4.46 -16.55
C ARG A 137 15.51 -4.16 -17.96
N LEU A 138 14.51 -3.30 -18.07
CA LEU A 138 13.94 -2.86 -19.34
C LEU A 138 13.60 -1.37 -19.31
N ALA A 139 13.39 -0.78 -20.48
CA ALA A 139 12.76 0.51 -20.64
C ALA A 139 11.44 0.33 -21.41
N VAL A 140 10.35 0.85 -20.84
CA VAL A 140 9.03 0.90 -21.47
C VAL A 140 8.87 2.25 -22.12
N SER A 141 8.61 2.29 -23.43
CA SER A 141 8.29 3.52 -24.13
C SER A 141 6.84 3.53 -24.59
N VAL A 142 6.14 4.63 -24.31
CA VAL A 142 4.79 4.90 -24.80
C VAL A 142 4.75 6.28 -25.43
N ARG A 143 4.09 6.38 -26.57
CA ARG A 143 3.81 7.67 -27.22
C ARG A 143 2.44 8.15 -26.75
N ILE A 144 2.41 9.33 -26.15
CA ILE A 144 1.21 9.91 -25.55
C ILE A 144 0.75 11.08 -26.40
N ARG A 145 -0.54 11.12 -26.73
CA ARG A 145 -1.18 12.28 -27.34
C ARG A 145 -1.90 13.10 -26.27
N ASP A 146 -1.48 14.34 -26.06
CA ASP A 146 -2.13 15.26 -25.14
C ASP A 146 -3.48 15.78 -25.68
N ALA A 147 -4.16 16.62 -24.90
CA ALA A 147 -5.45 17.20 -25.30
C ALA A 147 -5.35 18.17 -26.50
N ALA A 148 -4.17 18.77 -26.74
CA ALA A 148 -3.89 19.64 -27.87
C ALA A 148 -3.47 18.88 -29.14
N GLY A 149 -3.28 17.56 -29.05
CA GLY A 149 -2.83 16.70 -30.15
C GLY A 149 -1.31 16.58 -30.27
N LEU A 150 -0.54 17.17 -29.35
CA LEU A 150 0.92 17.05 -29.31
C LEU A 150 1.32 15.64 -28.86
N ILE A 151 2.37 15.11 -29.47
CA ILE A 151 2.93 13.79 -29.13
C ILE A 151 4.13 13.96 -28.21
N PHE A 152 4.08 13.27 -27.07
CA PHE A 152 5.19 13.11 -26.12
C PHE A 152 5.69 11.66 -26.17
N ASP A 153 7.02 11.49 -26.20
CA ASP A 153 7.67 10.18 -26.15
C ASP A 153 8.08 9.90 -24.70
N LEU A 154 7.23 9.17 -23.97
CA LEU A 154 7.48 8.83 -22.58
C LEU A 154 8.30 7.55 -22.49
N VAL A 155 9.39 7.55 -21.73
CA VAL A 155 10.25 6.39 -21.50
C VAL A 155 10.34 6.14 -19.99
N ALA A 156 9.77 5.04 -19.53
CA ALA A 156 9.77 4.61 -18.14
C ALA A 156 10.89 3.59 -17.89
N VAL A 157 11.67 3.79 -16.82
CA VAL A 157 12.81 2.93 -16.47
C VAL A 157 12.79 2.49 -15.01
N HIS A 158 13.46 1.35 -14.75
CA HIS A 158 13.89 0.91 -13.43
C HIS A 158 15.30 0.35 -13.62
N LEU A 159 16.33 1.17 -13.39
CA LEU A 159 17.72 0.80 -13.66
C LEU A 159 18.25 -0.16 -12.60
N SER A 160 19.37 -0.82 -12.89
CA SER A 160 20.06 -1.65 -11.90
C SER A 160 20.47 -0.85 -10.66
N TYR A 161 20.54 -1.49 -9.49
CA TYR A 161 21.16 -0.88 -8.30
C TYR A 161 22.70 -0.95 -8.34
N TYR A 162 23.28 -1.69 -9.29
CA TYR A 162 24.72 -1.83 -9.43
C TYR A 162 25.32 -0.73 -10.32
N ARG A 163 26.21 0.08 -9.75
CA ARG A 163 26.81 1.29 -10.34
C ARG A 163 27.27 1.16 -11.79
N GLN A 164 28.07 0.14 -12.11
CA GLN A 164 28.57 -0.04 -13.47
C GLN A 164 27.43 -0.33 -14.46
N GLN A 165 26.46 -1.15 -14.03
CA GLN A 165 25.32 -1.52 -14.87
C GLN A 165 24.33 -0.36 -15.03
N GLN A 166 24.26 0.58 -14.08
CA GLN A 166 23.50 1.82 -14.26
C GLN A 166 23.99 2.62 -15.45
N CYS A 167 25.31 2.78 -15.61
CA CYS A 167 25.90 3.45 -16.76
C CYS A 167 25.57 2.72 -18.09
N GLU A 168 25.60 1.39 -18.09
CA GLU A 168 25.26 0.57 -19.27
C GLU A 168 23.77 0.72 -19.62
N ASN A 169 22.90 0.61 -18.62
CA ASN A 169 21.46 0.70 -18.78
C ASN A 169 21.04 2.07 -19.31
N ILE A 170 21.59 3.16 -18.78
CA ILE A 170 21.23 4.50 -19.28
C ILE A 170 21.76 4.74 -20.71
N ALA A 171 22.92 4.15 -21.06
CA ALA A 171 23.43 4.23 -22.42
C ALA A 171 22.53 3.48 -23.41
N ASP A 172 21.99 2.33 -23.03
CA ASP A 172 21.01 1.58 -23.83
C ASP A 172 19.75 2.39 -24.07
N VAL A 173 19.24 3.05 -23.02
CA VAL A 173 18.08 3.94 -23.10
C VAL A 173 18.34 5.07 -24.09
N LEU A 174 19.49 5.75 -24.00
CA LEU A 174 19.84 6.84 -24.92
C LEU A 174 19.99 6.35 -26.36
N ASN A 175 20.64 5.19 -26.56
CA ASN A 175 20.75 4.59 -27.88
C ASN A 175 19.36 4.21 -28.44
N PHE A 176 18.46 3.70 -27.60
CA PHE A 176 17.09 3.37 -27.98
C PHE A 176 16.30 4.62 -28.40
N VAL A 177 16.38 5.69 -27.60
CA VAL A 177 15.75 6.99 -27.90
C VAL A 177 16.27 7.56 -29.24
N ASN A 178 17.59 7.54 -29.45
CA ASN A 178 18.21 8.03 -30.68
C ASN A 178 17.83 7.19 -31.91
N LYS A 179 17.85 5.86 -31.82
CA LYS A 179 17.46 4.96 -32.92
C LYS A 179 16.01 5.13 -33.37
N ARG A 180 15.15 5.61 -32.47
CA ARG A 180 13.72 5.82 -32.71
C ARG A 180 13.40 7.25 -33.16
N ASP A 181 14.41 8.12 -33.23
CA ASP A 181 14.26 9.55 -33.54
C ASP A 181 13.18 10.27 -32.71
N MET A 182 13.11 9.94 -31.42
CA MET A 182 12.16 10.57 -30.49
C MET A 182 12.52 12.05 -30.26
N LYS A 183 11.51 12.91 -30.09
CA LYS A 183 11.72 14.38 -30.02
C LYS A 183 11.33 14.94 -28.66
N ASN A 184 10.05 14.85 -28.30
CA ASN A 184 9.48 15.38 -27.06
C ASN A 184 9.60 14.34 -25.95
N VAL A 185 10.84 14.00 -25.61
CA VAL A 185 11.14 12.89 -24.71
C VAL A 185 10.94 13.30 -23.26
N ILE A 186 10.23 12.45 -22.53
CA ILE A 186 10.13 12.49 -21.08
C ILE A 186 10.64 11.13 -20.58
N LEU A 187 11.87 11.10 -20.09
CA LEU A 187 12.48 9.93 -19.47
C LEU A 187 12.24 10.01 -17.95
N LEU A 188 11.57 9.01 -17.38
CA LEU A 188 11.23 9.01 -15.97
C LEU A 188 11.28 7.61 -15.37
N GLY A 189 11.44 7.52 -14.06
CA GLY A 189 11.54 6.22 -13.39
C GLY A 189 12.44 6.24 -12.17
N ASP A 190 12.71 5.04 -11.69
CA ASP A 190 13.71 4.76 -10.67
C ASP A 190 15.06 4.51 -11.35
N PHE A 191 15.99 5.45 -11.20
CA PHE A 191 17.34 5.34 -11.77
C PHE A 191 18.30 4.61 -10.84
N ASN A 192 17.87 4.25 -9.64
CA ASN A 192 18.69 3.70 -8.57
C ASN A 192 19.96 4.55 -8.28
N THR A 193 19.93 5.86 -8.56
CA THR A 193 21.07 6.74 -8.25
C THR A 193 21.11 7.10 -6.78
N TYR A 194 22.32 7.06 -6.22
CA TYR A 194 22.60 7.39 -4.83
C TYR A 194 23.37 8.71 -4.74
N ASN A 195 23.34 9.36 -3.58
CA ASN A 195 24.00 10.66 -3.38
C ASN A 195 25.48 10.69 -3.78
N ASP A 196 26.19 9.57 -3.62
CA ASP A 196 27.61 9.44 -3.95
C ASP A 196 27.84 8.89 -5.37
N TYR A 197 26.78 8.70 -6.16
CA TYR A 197 26.83 8.12 -7.50
C TYR A 197 25.70 8.64 -8.43
N GLU A 198 25.72 9.93 -8.72
CA GLU A 198 24.77 10.60 -9.65
C GLU A 198 25.17 10.48 -11.14
N TRP A 199 26.27 9.78 -11.44
CA TRP A 199 26.87 9.73 -12.77
C TRP A 199 25.96 9.29 -13.92
N PRO A 200 25.05 8.31 -13.74
CA PRO A 200 24.10 7.92 -14.78
C PRO A 200 23.16 9.06 -15.18
N VAL A 201 22.70 9.88 -14.23
CA VAL A 201 21.82 11.03 -14.49
C VAL A 201 22.62 12.17 -15.12
N ARG A 202 23.82 12.46 -14.59
CA ARG A 202 24.71 13.51 -15.13
C ARG A 202 25.10 13.26 -16.58
N LEU A 203 25.24 12.00 -16.98
CA LEU A 203 25.52 11.62 -18.38
C LEU A 203 24.43 12.11 -19.36
N VAL A 204 23.19 12.19 -18.90
CA VAL A 204 22.03 12.57 -19.69
C VAL A 204 21.79 14.08 -19.65
N THR A 205 22.19 14.74 -18.55
CA THR A 205 21.81 16.12 -18.21
C THR A 205 22.93 17.14 -18.32
N ASP A 206 24.16 16.78 -17.97
CA ASP A 206 25.29 17.72 -17.96
C ASP A 206 26.02 17.78 -19.30
N LYS A 207 26.76 18.89 -19.49
CA LYS A 207 27.83 18.93 -20.49
C LYS A 207 28.93 17.94 -20.07
N LEU A 208 29.38 17.14 -21.03
CA LEU A 208 30.42 16.10 -20.92
C LEU A 208 31.47 16.35 -19.82
N ASP A 209 31.37 15.60 -18.72
CA ASP A 209 32.46 15.45 -17.76
C ASP A 209 33.31 14.24 -18.16
N HIS A 210 34.57 14.48 -18.56
CA HIS A 210 35.50 13.42 -18.96
C HIS A 210 35.92 12.53 -17.78
N ASN A 211 35.75 13.00 -16.54
CA ASN A 211 36.01 12.21 -15.35
C ASN A 211 34.85 11.28 -14.99
N ASN A 212 33.66 11.49 -15.57
CA ASN A 212 32.50 10.62 -15.33
C ASN A 212 32.79 9.20 -15.87
N PRO A 213 32.77 8.16 -15.02
CA PRO A 213 32.97 6.78 -15.45
C PRO A 213 32.00 6.33 -16.54
N CYS A 214 30.73 6.78 -16.48
CA CYS A 214 29.74 6.50 -17.51
C CYS A 214 30.09 7.18 -18.84
N THR A 215 30.69 8.38 -18.83
CA THR A 215 31.13 9.05 -20.07
C THR A 215 32.17 8.23 -20.81
N ARG A 216 33.15 7.66 -20.09
CA ARG A 216 34.20 6.82 -20.69
C ARG A 216 33.61 5.56 -21.34
N LEU A 217 32.67 4.91 -20.64
CA LEU A 217 31.94 3.76 -21.14
C LEU A 217 31.12 4.08 -22.41
N ILE A 218 30.42 5.22 -22.42
CA ILE A 218 29.67 5.63 -23.61
C ILE A 218 30.60 5.99 -24.76
N ASN A 219 31.70 6.70 -24.52
CA ASN A 219 32.64 7.06 -25.59
C ASN A 219 33.25 5.83 -26.26
N SER A 220 33.47 4.74 -25.51
CA SER A 220 34.01 3.51 -26.08
C SER A 220 32.97 2.70 -26.87
N LYS A 221 31.72 2.62 -26.37
CA LYS A 221 30.66 1.79 -27.00
C LYS A 221 29.83 2.56 -28.05
N TRP A 222 29.62 3.86 -27.87
CA TRP A 222 28.75 4.72 -28.70
C TRP A 222 29.34 6.13 -28.89
N PRO A 223 30.43 6.28 -29.68
CA PRO A 223 31.12 7.56 -29.83
C PRO A 223 30.27 8.67 -30.47
N SER A 224 29.23 8.32 -31.24
CA SER A 224 28.34 9.25 -31.93
C SER A 224 27.07 9.63 -31.13
N MET A 225 26.98 9.23 -29.86
CA MET A 225 25.80 9.51 -29.04
C MET A 225 25.75 10.98 -28.63
N ASN A 226 24.64 11.66 -28.94
CA ASN A 226 24.39 13.03 -28.49
C ASN A 226 24.16 13.05 -26.96
N LYS A 227 24.80 13.99 -26.27
CA LYS A 227 24.82 14.09 -24.80
C LYS A 227 24.36 15.48 -24.35
N GLY A 228 23.88 15.57 -23.12
CA GLY A 228 23.38 16.83 -22.55
C GLY A 228 22.18 17.40 -23.33
N LEU A 229 21.40 16.53 -23.98
CA LEU A 229 20.19 16.92 -24.71
C LEU A 229 18.99 17.10 -23.79
N TYR A 230 19.11 16.70 -22.52
CA TYR A 230 18.01 16.70 -21.57
C TYR A 230 18.38 17.52 -20.34
N LYS A 231 17.36 17.85 -19.56
CA LYS A 231 17.51 18.51 -18.26
C LYS A 231 16.71 17.78 -17.20
N ASP A 232 17.21 17.79 -15.98
CA ASP A 232 16.49 17.27 -14.82
C ASP A 232 15.40 18.26 -14.42
N ALA A 233 14.15 17.81 -14.44
CA ALA A 233 13.00 18.65 -14.16
C ALA A 233 13.09 19.26 -12.74
N TRP A 234 13.54 18.48 -11.76
CA TRP A 234 13.67 18.95 -10.38
C TRP A 234 14.71 20.06 -10.27
N ILE A 235 15.92 19.84 -10.78
CA ILE A 235 17.01 20.83 -10.72
C ILE A 235 16.62 22.11 -11.47
N SER A 236 15.88 21.98 -12.57
CA SER A 236 15.45 23.14 -13.37
C SER A 236 14.45 24.05 -12.68
N THR A 237 13.72 23.55 -11.67
CA THR A 237 12.65 24.29 -10.97
C THR A 237 12.96 24.57 -9.52
N ASN A 238 13.71 23.68 -8.86
CA ASN A 238 14.04 23.72 -7.43
C ASN A 238 15.57 23.56 -7.21
N PRO A 239 16.42 24.46 -7.74
CA PRO A 239 17.88 24.28 -7.72
C PRO A 239 18.49 24.26 -6.31
N GLU A 240 17.81 24.83 -5.32
CA GLU A 240 18.26 24.88 -3.92
C GLU A 240 17.86 23.64 -3.12
N GLU A 241 16.96 22.81 -3.64
CA GLU A 241 16.44 21.63 -2.95
C GLU A 241 17.05 20.34 -3.49
N LYS A 242 17.50 19.46 -2.60
CA LYS A 242 18.03 18.13 -2.97
C LYS A 242 16.98 17.21 -3.61
N GLY A 243 15.71 17.44 -3.30
CA GLY A 243 14.58 16.71 -3.90
C GLY A 243 14.48 15.23 -3.57
N LEU A 244 15.00 14.77 -2.44
CA LEU A 244 15.16 13.35 -2.09
C LEU A 244 13.85 12.55 -2.19
N THR A 245 13.93 11.36 -2.79
CA THR A 245 12.80 10.47 -3.07
C THR A 245 12.95 9.06 -2.48
N PHE A 246 14.11 8.75 -1.91
CA PHE A 246 14.37 7.45 -1.30
C PHE A 246 14.81 7.58 0.15
N SER A 247 14.32 6.66 0.98
CA SER A 247 14.62 6.59 2.39
C SER A 247 14.75 5.16 2.89
N ASN A 248 15.70 4.95 3.79
CA ASN A 248 15.74 3.82 4.73
C ASN A 248 15.01 4.21 6.03
N MET A 249 13.69 4.43 5.97
CA MET A 249 12.88 5.02 7.06
C MET A 249 12.89 4.20 8.38
N PRO A 250 12.68 4.83 9.55
CA PRO A 250 12.47 6.27 9.79
C PRO A 250 13.80 6.99 10.03
N THR A 251 14.88 6.24 10.24
CA THR A 251 16.24 6.68 10.49
C THR A 251 17.13 5.86 9.58
N PRO A 252 17.94 6.48 8.72
CA PRO A 252 18.33 7.90 8.72
C PRO A 252 17.34 8.87 8.04
N GLY A 253 16.21 8.37 7.53
CA GLY A 253 15.25 9.20 6.79
C GLY A 253 15.65 9.30 5.33
N LEU A 254 15.34 10.42 4.67
CA LEU A 254 15.58 10.60 3.24
C LEU A 254 17.07 10.74 2.96
N GLU A 255 17.58 9.87 2.10
CA GLU A 255 18.99 9.82 1.78
C GLU A 255 19.24 10.24 0.36
N SER A 256 18.64 9.54 -0.60
CA SER A 256 18.97 9.68 -2.02
C SER A 256 17.78 10.15 -2.83
N ARG A 257 18.07 10.57 -4.06
CA ARG A 257 17.07 10.79 -5.09
C ARG A 257 17.36 9.73 -6.16
N PRO A 258 16.70 8.57 -6.21
CA PRO A 258 16.78 7.69 -7.37
C PRO A 258 15.68 7.97 -8.40
N ASP A 259 14.54 8.50 -7.97
CA ASP A 259 13.43 8.81 -8.87
C ASP A 259 13.70 10.12 -9.63
N ARG A 260 13.55 10.09 -10.94
CA ARG A 260 13.84 11.23 -11.81
C ARG A 260 12.72 11.45 -12.82
N ILE A 261 12.58 12.72 -13.21
CA ILE A 261 11.92 13.12 -14.44
C ILE A 261 12.93 13.97 -15.22
N ILE A 262 13.36 13.45 -16.36
CA ILE A 262 14.34 14.03 -17.27
C ILE A 262 13.62 14.35 -18.58
N VAL A 263 13.71 15.60 -19.04
CA VAL A 263 12.95 16.06 -20.21
C VAL A 263 13.89 16.61 -21.29
N SER A 264 13.48 16.53 -22.56
CA SER A 264 14.21 17.20 -23.64
C SER A 264 14.43 18.68 -23.32
N SER A 265 15.62 19.21 -23.61
CA SER A 265 16.01 20.56 -23.16
C SER A 265 15.10 21.68 -23.66
N HIS A 266 14.49 21.49 -24.84
CA HIS A 266 13.55 22.45 -25.44
C HIS A 266 12.15 22.45 -24.80
N LEU A 267 11.79 21.42 -24.03
CA LEU A 267 10.52 21.38 -23.30
C LEU A 267 10.60 22.29 -22.08
N HIS A 268 9.52 23.02 -21.78
CA HIS A 268 9.46 23.89 -20.61
C HIS A 268 8.89 23.13 -19.42
N VAL A 269 9.61 23.13 -18.29
CA VAL A 269 9.12 22.54 -17.03
C VAL A 269 8.53 23.66 -16.19
N LYS A 270 7.20 23.67 -16.04
CA LYS A 270 6.48 24.73 -15.30
C LYS A 270 6.65 24.56 -13.79
N SER A 271 6.54 23.33 -13.31
CA SER A 271 6.63 23.00 -11.89
C SER A 271 7.06 21.56 -11.70
N VAL A 272 7.75 21.30 -10.60
CA VAL A 272 8.02 19.95 -10.11
C VAL A 272 7.74 19.91 -8.62
N ARG A 273 7.07 18.85 -8.19
CA ARG A 273 6.74 18.62 -6.78
C ARG A 273 6.84 17.15 -6.43
N ARG A 274 7.09 16.90 -5.16
CA ARG A 274 7.09 15.56 -4.56
C ARG A 274 5.84 15.40 -3.70
N LEU A 275 5.16 14.26 -3.81
CA LEU A 275 4.01 13.92 -3.00
C LEU A 275 4.25 12.69 -2.14
N GLY A 276 3.78 12.80 -0.90
CA GLY A 276 3.83 11.78 0.14
C GLY A 276 5.07 11.88 1.02
N ASP A 277 4.96 11.33 2.22
CA ASP A 277 5.97 11.36 3.30
C ASP A 277 5.73 10.24 4.34
N GLY A 278 4.78 9.34 4.06
CA GLY A 278 4.29 8.32 4.99
C GLY A 278 3.45 8.82 6.17
N SER A 279 3.54 10.09 6.58
CA SER A 279 2.79 10.63 7.73
C SER A 279 1.28 10.48 7.56
N ARG A 280 0.74 10.88 6.39
CA ARG A 280 -0.70 10.74 6.09
C ARG A 280 -1.13 9.28 5.99
N TYR A 281 -0.24 8.40 5.52
CA TYR A 281 -0.52 6.97 5.43
C TYR A 281 -0.61 6.36 6.84
N ARG A 282 0.39 6.57 7.68
CA ARG A 282 0.38 6.12 9.08
C ARG A 282 -0.86 6.62 9.81
N GLN A 283 -1.09 7.93 9.84
CA GLN A 283 -2.21 8.52 10.56
C GLN A 283 -3.57 7.92 10.18
N ARG A 284 -3.73 7.57 8.90
CA ARG A 284 -4.99 7.05 8.38
C ARG A 284 -5.14 5.54 8.52
N TYR A 285 -4.06 4.79 8.37
CA TYR A 285 -4.10 3.33 8.22
C TYR A 285 -3.50 2.57 9.40
N GLU A 286 -2.97 3.22 10.44
CA GLU A 286 -2.34 2.56 11.60
C GLU A 286 -3.23 1.49 12.23
N GLY A 287 -4.50 1.80 12.52
CA GLY A 287 -5.45 0.82 13.06
C GLY A 287 -5.74 -0.35 12.10
N ALA A 288 -5.85 -0.07 10.79
CA ALA A 288 -6.09 -1.10 9.77
C ALA A 288 -4.86 -2.02 9.60
N ILE A 289 -3.65 -1.47 9.72
CA ILE A 289 -2.39 -2.22 9.69
C ILE A 289 -2.31 -3.18 10.89
N HIS A 290 -2.57 -2.69 12.12
CA HIS A 290 -2.61 -3.55 13.30
C HIS A 290 -3.64 -4.67 13.17
N TRP A 291 -4.83 -4.35 12.65
CA TRP A 291 -5.87 -5.36 12.42
C TRP A 291 -5.46 -6.39 11.37
N SER A 292 -4.92 -5.94 10.24
CA SER A 292 -4.39 -6.81 9.18
C SER A 292 -3.34 -7.78 9.72
N ARG A 293 -2.38 -7.28 10.51
CA ARG A 293 -1.34 -8.10 11.15
C ARG A 293 -1.94 -9.15 12.09
N PHE A 294 -2.88 -8.75 12.94
CA PHE A 294 -3.57 -9.67 13.85
C PHE A 294 -4.26 -10.81 13.08
N VAL A 295 -5.00 -10.47 12.01
CA VAL A 295 -5.67 -11.45 11.16
C VAL A 295 -4.67 -12.40 10.52
N THR A 296 -3.54 -11.91 10.01
CA THR A 296 -2.46 -12.73 9.43
C THR A 296 -1.87 -13.70 10.46
N VAL A 297 -1.66 -13.28 11.71
CA VAL A 297 -1.17 -14.18 12.78
C VAL A 297 -2.19 -15.28 13.10
N VAL A 298 -3.48 -14.93 13.18
CA VAL A 298 -4.56 -15.89 13.40
C VAL A 298 -4.67 -16.88 12.24
N GLN A 299 -4.56 -16.41 11.00
CA GLN A 299 -4.53 -17.25 9.81
C GLN A 299 -3.33 -18.20 9.83
N SER A 300 -2.14 -17.72 10.17
CA SER A 300 -0.95 -18.57 10.33
C SER A 300 -1.14 -19.62 11.43
N ALA A 301 -1.79 -19.27 12.54
CA ALA A 301 -2.11 -20.22 13.61
C ALA A 301 -3.11 -21.29 13.14
N TRP A 302 -4.08 -20.91 12.32
CA TRP A 302 -5.01 -21.85 11.68
C TRP A 302 -4.31 -22.79 10.69
N LEU A 303 -3.34 -22.29 9.89
CA LEU A 303 -2.52 -23.10 9.01
C LEU A 303 -1.68 -24.12 9.80
N SER A 304 -1.05 -23.69 10.90
CA SER A 304 -0.32 -24.58 11.81
C SER A 304 -1.22 -25.66 12.41
N TYR A 305 -2.45 -25.32 12.80
CA TYR A 305 -3.43 -26.28 13.31
C TYR A 305 -3.78 -27.37 12.28
N HIS A 306 -3.75 -27.05 10.98
CA HIS A 306 -3.95 -28.01 9.88
C HIS A 306 -2.66 -28.71 9.43
N GLY A 307 -1.54 -28.50 10.12
CA GLY A 307 -0.26 -29.14 9.79
C GLY A 307 0.40 -28.61 8.52
N ILE A 308 0.01 -27.43 8.04
CA ILE A 308 0.67 -26.79 6.89
C ILE A 308 2.03 -26.25 7.35
N SER A 309 3.08 -26.61 6.60
CA SER A 309 4.46 -26.25 6.91
C SER A 309 5.09 -25.39 5.82
N GLY A 310 5.90 -24.40 6.21
CA GLY A 310 6.64 -23.55 5.28
C GLY A 310 6.98 -22.19 5.86
N TYR A 311 7.57 -21.34 5.04
CA TYR A 311 7.83 -19.93 5.33
C TYR A 311 6.53 -19.12 5.18
N PRO A 312 6.02 -18.49 6.25
CA PRO A 312 4.68 -17.92 6.23
C PRO A 312 4.58 -16.51 5.64
N CYS A 313 5.68 -15.76 5.50
CA CYS A 313 5.63 -14.40 4.94
C CYS A 313 5.69 -14.43 3.41
N ARG A 314 4.94 -13.51 2.79
CA ARG A 314 4.87 -13.37 1.32
C ARG A 314 6.03 -12.59 0.72
N HIS A 315 6.82 -11.93 1.55
CA HIS A 315 7.91 -11.05 1.14
C HIS A 315 9.08 -11.16 2.13
N ASP A 316 10.24 -10.67 1.71
CA ASP A 316 11.41 -10.52 2.56
C ASP A 316 11.17 -9.41 3.60
N CYS A 317 11.52 -9.66 4.85
CA CYS A 317 11.43 -8.68 5.93
C CYS A 317 12.64 -7.74 6.00
N GLY A 318 13.60 -7.90 5.10
CA GLY A 318 14.78 -7.06 4.99
C GLY A 318 15.76 -7.27 6.15
N PRO A 319 16.80 -6.42 6.26
CA PRO A 319 17.86 -6.59 7.24
C PRO A 319 17.42 -6.30 8.69
N HIS A 320 16.30 -5.63 8.89
CA HIS A 320 15.82 -5.18 10.20
C HIS A 320 14.67 -6.02 10.75
N GLY A 321 14.11 -6.91 9.93
CA GLY A 321 12.92 -7.67 10.25
C GLY A 321 13.09 -9.17 10.15
N SER A 322 12.32 -9.88 10.96
CA SER A 322 12.15 -11.33 10.86
C SER A 322 10.72 -11.67 10.52
N CYS A 323 10.53 -12.73 9.75
CA CYS A 323 9.21 -13.30 9.49
C CYS A 323 8.76 -14.16 10.67
N ILE A 324 7.69 -13.71 11.33
CA ILE A 324 7.03 -14.46 12.40
C ILE A 324 5.54 -14.52 12.08
N CYS A 325 4.98 -15.72 11.96
CA CYS A 325 3.54 -15.91 11.77
C CYS A 325 2.93 -15.13 10.60
N GLY A 326 3.68 -14.99 9.51
CA GLY A 326 3.25 -14.34 8.27
C GLY A 326 3.36 -12.82 8.27
N ILE A 327 3.92 -12.22 9.33
CA ILE A 327 4.18 -10.78 9.43
C ILE A 327 5.66 -10.51 9.69
N CYS A 328 6.15 -9.35 9.29
CA CYS A 328 7.49 -8.88 9.61
C CYS A 328 7.50 -8.16 10.96
N VAL A 329 8.48 -8.48 11.80
CA VAL A 329 8.64 -7.93 13.16
C VAL A 329 10.03 -7.35 13.38
N ALA A 330 10.12 -6.26 14.13
CA ALA A 330 11.38 -5.52 14.37
C ALA A 330 12.25 -6.19 15.44
N VAL A 331 12.77 -7.39 15.15
CA VAL A 331 13.65 -8.18 16.04
C VAL A 331 14.95 -8.60 15.35
N GLY A 332 15.38 -7.88 14.31
CA GLY A 332 16.52 -8.26 13.45
C GLY A 332 16.14 -9.33 12.43
N ASN A 333 17.10 -9.84 11.65
CA ASN A 333 16.88 -10.76 10.53
C ASN A 333 17.16 -12.26 10.85
N GLU A 334 17.48 -12.59 12.09
CA GLU A 334 17.88 -13.96 12.50
C GLU A 334 16.74 -14.78 13.13
N ASN A 335 15.61 -14.15 13.45
CA ASN A 335 14.51 -14.75 14.22
C ASN A 335 13.34 -15.21 13.33
N ASN A 336 13.62 -15.60 12.09
CA ASN A 336 12.62 -16.16 11.19
C ASN A 336 12.11 -17.50 11.73
N CYS A 337 10.79 -17.72 11.70
CA CYS A 337 10.20 -19.01 12.08
C CYS A 337 9.43 -19.64 10.91
N ARG A 338 9.31 -20.96 10.93
CA ARG A 338 8.56 -21.74 9.95
C ARG A 338 7.35 -22.39 10.61
N LEU A 339 6.21 -22.43 9.92
CA LEU A 339 5.05 -23.17 10.41
C LEU A 339 5.34 -24.69 10.35
N PRO A 340 4.80 -25.48 11.29
CA PRO A 340 3.98 -25.10 12.44
C PRO A 340 4.78 -24.70 13.70
N ASN A 341 6.11 -24.59 13.59
CA ASN A 341 7.04 -24.45 14.72
C ASN A 341 7.19 -23.01 15.25
N CYS A 342 6.39 -22.07 14.77
CA CYS A 342 6.34 -20.71 15.30
C CYS A 342 5.58 -20.71 16.64
N GLU A 343 6.24 -20.37 17.76
CA GLU A 343 5.63 -20.37 19.10
C GLU A 343 4.36 -19.51 19.18
N GLN A 344 4.39 -18.34 18.52
CA GLN A 344 3.33 -17.35 18.58
C GLN A 344 2.09 -17.72 17.76
N CYS A 345 2.19 -18.70 16.84
CA CYS A 345 1.09 -19.16 16.01
C CYS A 345 1.14 -20.67 15.79
N ASN A 346 1.44 -21.43 16.85
CA ASN A 346 1.34 -22.88 16.82
C ASN A 346 -0.12 -23.35 17.03
N GLU A 347 -0.32 -24.66 16.88
CA GLU A 347 -1.61 -25.32 17.08
C GLU A 347 -2.23 -25.02 18.46
N GLN A 348 -1.42 -25.00 19.52
CA GLN A 348 -1.90 -24.78 20.88
C GLN A 348 -2.41 -23.35 21.06
N THR A 349 -1.70 -22.35 20.52
CA THR A 349 -2.11 -20.95 20.52
C THR A 349 -3.43 -20.78 19.77
N PHE A 350 -3.62 -21.43 18.63
CA PHE A 350 -4.89 -21.41 17.91
C PHE A 350 -6.05 -22.00 18.75
N LYS A 351 -5.86 -23.20 19.33
CA LYS A 351 -6.88 -23.84 20.18
C LYS A 351 -7.28 -22.96 21.38
N ARG A 352 -6.29 -22.37 22.06
CA ARG A 352 -6.54 -21.45 23.18
C ARG A 352 -7.31 -20.20 22.73
N GLY A 353 -6.90 -19.60 21.61
CA GLY A 353 -7.60 -18.46 21.00
C GLY A 353 -9.05 -18.77 20.64
N LEU A 354 -9.31 -19.95 20.06
CA LEU A 354 -10.67 -20.39 19.72
C LEU A 354 -11.56 -20.55 20.96
N VAL A 355 -11.04 -21.15 22.04
CA VAL A 355 -11.78 -21.28 23.31
C VAL A 355 -12.11 -19.91 23.89
N ILE A 356 -11.15 -19.00 23.92
CA ILE A 356 -11.35 -17.62 24.38
C ILE A 356 -12.43 -16.93 23.54
N PHE A 357 -12.39 -17.06 22.21
CA PHE A 357 -13.35 -16.46 21.30
C PHE A 357 -14.78 -16.98 21.55
N VAL A 358 -14.96 -18.30 21.73
CA VAL A 358 -16.27 -18.88 22.03
C VAL A 358 -16.82 -18.38 23.38
N ILE A 359 -15.98 -18.31 24.41
CA ILE A 359 -16.37 -17.77 25.72
C ILE A 359 -16.73 -16.28 25.61
N PHE A 360 -15.96 -15.51 24.84
CA PHE A 360 -16.23 -14.10 24.58
C PHE A 360 -17.57 -13.90 23.89
N LEU A 361 -17.86 -14.68 22.84
CA LEU A 361 -19.12 -14.62 22.12
C LEU A 361 -20.32 -14.95 23.03
N PHE A 362 -20.17 -15.95 23.89
CA PHE A 362 -21.18 -16.29 24.89
C PHE A 362 -21.48 -15.11 25.83
N PHE A 363 -20.45 -14.49 26.41
CA PHE A 363 -20.64 -13.33 27.29
C PHE A 363 -21.16 -12.11 26.54
N PHE A 364 -20.80 -11.93 25.26
CA PHE A 364 -21.31 -10.85 24.42
C PHE A 364 -22.81 -10.94 24.22
N VAL A 365 -23.30 -12.13 23.88
CA VAL A 365 -24.74 -12.40 23.76
C VAL A 365 -25.44 -12.18 25.10
N HIS A 366 -24.83 -12.60 26.22
CA HIS A 366 -25.38 -12.41 27.55
C HIS A 366 -25.44 -10.92 27.97
N LEU A 367 -24.39 -10.14 27.69
CA LEU A 367 -24.36 -8.70 27.93
C LEU A 367 -25.42 -7.97 27.11
N PHE A 368 -25.51 -8.29 25.81
CA PHE A 368 -26.52 -7.72 24.93
C PHE A 368 -27.95 -8.02 25.42
N HIS A 369 -28.22 -9.28 25.81
CA HIS A 369 -29.48 -9.67 26.43
C HIS A 369 -29.77 -8.84 27.70
N SER A 370 -28.77 -8.66 28.56
CA SER A 370 -28.91 -7.88 29.81
C SER A 370 -29.29 -6.42 29.53
N ILE A 371 -28.64 -5.79 28.54
CA ILE A 371 -28.95 -4.42 28.12
C ILE A 371 -30.39 -4.33 27.58
N LEU A 372 -30.79 -5.25 26.70
CA LEU A 372 -32.15 -5.28 26.17
C LEU A 372 -33.20 -5.49 27.25
N ALA A 373 -32.93 -6.35 28.24
CA ALA A 373 -33.82 -6.57 29.36
C ALA A 373 -33.99 -5.30 30.21
N ILE A 374 -32.91 -4.57 30.48
CA ILE A 374 -32.96 -3.28 31.20
C ILE A 374 -33.76 -2.25 30.41
N LEU A 375 -33.50 -2.10 29.11
CA LEU A 375 -34.20 -1.13 28.25
C LEU A 375 -35.69 -1.46 28.13
N SER A 376 -36.06 -2.73 28.04
CA SER A 376 -37.45 -3.20 27.96
C SER A 376 -38.22 -2.92 29.26
N VAL A 377 -37.60 -3.17 30.42
CA VAL A 377 -38.19 -2.83 31.72
C VAL A 377 -38.31 -1.30 31.86
N GLY A 378 -37.28 -0.55 31.44
CA GLY A 378 -37.26 0.91 31.49
C GLY A 378 -38.34 1.57 30.62
N SER A 379 -38.54 1.09 29.39
CA SER A 379 -39.53 1.66 28.47
C SER A 379 -40.97 1.47 28.96
N SER A 380 -41.27 0.34 29.61
CA SER A 380 -42.58 0.07 30.20
C SER A 380 -42.91 0.95 31.42
N SER A 381 -41.91 1.65 31.98
CA SER A 381 -42.03 2.44 33.20
C SER A 381 -42.19 3.95 32.94
N TYR A 382 -42.26 4.37 31.68
CA TYR A 382 -42.28 5.79 31.26
C TYR A 382 -43.60 6.53 31.57
N GLY A 383 -44.52 5.91 32.32
CA GLY A 383 -45.84 6.46 32.61
C GLY A 383 -45.92 7.40 33.82
N ASP A 384 -45.13 7.21 34.89
CA ASP A 384 -45.35 8.00 36.12
C ASP A 384 -44.15 8.15 37.08
N VAL A 385 -42.98 7.58 36.80
CA VAL A 385 -42.06 7.31 37.92
C VAL A 385 -40.57 7.47 37.61
N VAL A 386 -40.14 8.72 37.39
CA VAL A 386 -38.72 9.09 37.49
C VAL A 386 -38.23 9.02 38.95
N TYR A 387 -39.12 9.24 39.94
CA TYR A 387 -38.77 9.26 41.37
C TYR A 387 -38.63 7.88 42.05
N SER A 388 -39.21 6.80 41.52
CA SER A 388 -38.97 5.42 42.02
C SER A 388 -37.84 4.69 41.31
N ILE A 389 -37.18 5.30 40.31
CA ILE A 389 -35.98 4.72 39.69
C ILE A 389 -34.80 4.80 40.66
N LEU A 390 -34.78 5.80 41.56
CA LEU A 390 -33.80 5.94 42.64
C LEU A 390 -34.20 5.23 43.94
N GLY A 391 -35.45 4.75 44.05
CA GLY A 391 -35.91 3.91 45.15
C GLY A 391 -35.82 2.43 44.76
N PHE A 392 -35.30 1.57 45.63
CA PHE A 392 -35.10 0.12 45.46
C PHE A 392 -36.37 -0.73 45.16
N LYS A 393 -37.47 -0.14 44.67
CA LYS A 393 -38.71 -0.81 44.25
C LYS A 393 -38.77 -1.12 42.75
N CYS A 394 -37.72 -0.83 41.99
CA CYS A 394 -37.68 -1.07 40.54
C CYS A 394 -37.46 -2.56 40.21
N CYS A 395 -38.18 -3.10 39.20
CA CYS A 395 -38.03 -4.47 38.67
C CYS A 395 -36.59 -4.87 38.31
N LEU A 396 -35.69 -3.89 38.20
CA LEU A 396 -34.26 -4.08 37.98
C LEU A 396 -33.55 -4.81 39.13
N PHE A 397 -34.04 -4.70 40.37
CA PHE A 397 -33.40 -5.25 41.57
C PHE A 397 -34.19 -6.39 42.23
N ASN A 398 -35.49 -6.53 41.94
CA ASN A 398 -36.34 -7.57 42.52
C ASN A 398 -36.97 -8.46 41.44
N PRO A 399 -36.55 -9.75 41.33
CA PRO A 399 -37.00 -10.64 40.27
C PRO A 399 -38.50 -10.98 40.35
N LYS A 400 -39.09 -10.92 41.55
CA LYS A 400 -40.53 -11.20 41.75
C LYS A 400 -41.44 -10.15 41.11
N LEU A 401 -40.97 -8.89 41.00
CA LEU A 401 -41.70 -7.80 40.33
C LEU A 401 -41.63 -7.91 38.79
N CYS A 402 -40.55 -8.51 38.26
CA CYS A 402 -40.39 -8.79 36.83
C CYS A 402 -41.28 -9.96 36.34
N GLU A 403 -41.66 -10.87 37.24
CA GLU A 403 -42.41 -12.08 36.92
C GLU A 403 -43.87 -11.78 36.52
N THR A 404 -44.43 -10.67 37.01
CA THR A 404 -45.80 -10.24 36.75
C THR A 404 -45.95 -9.53 35.39
N GLN A 405 -44.99 -8.69 35.00
CA GLN A 405 -44.99 -8.00 33.68
C GLN A 405 -44.57 -8.93 32.52
N SER A 406 -43.66 -9.88 32.75
CA SER A 406 -43.13 -10.72 31.67
C SER A 406 -44.09 -11.81 31.15
N LYS A 407 -45.24 -12.05 31.82
CA LYS A 407 -46.26 -13.00 31.34
C LYS A 407 -46.81 -12.66 29.95
N PHE A 408 -46.78 -11.38 29.54
CA PHE A 408 -47.32 -10.94 28.25
C PHE A 408 -46.33 -11.13 27.09
N SER A 409 -45.03 -10.96 27.32
CA SER A 409 -43.97 -11.13 26.30
C SER A 409 -43.51 -12.60 26.13
N ARG A 410 -43.65 -13.45 27.16
CA ARG A 410 -43.20 -14.86 27.16
C ARG A 410 -43.86 -15.76 26.09
N LYS A 411 -45.03 -15.37 25.55
CA LYS A 411 -45.75 -16.22 24.58
C LYS A 411 -45.15 -16.22 23.18
N THR A 412 -44.43 -15.18 22.75
CA THR A 412 -44.07 -15.01 21.33
C THR A 412 -42.61 -15.35 20.97
N ASN A 413 -41.67 -15.41 21.91
CA ASN A 413 -40.25 -15.60 21.56
C ASN A 413 -39.64 -16.91 22.13
N VAL A 414 -39.49 -17.92 21.25
CA VAL A 414 -38.99 -19.27 21.59
C VAL A 414 -37.54 -19.22 22.11
N LEU A 415 -36.70 -18.35 21.55
CA LEU A 415 -35.29 -18.23 21.90
C LEU A 415 -35.09 -17.85 23.38
N LEU A 416 -35.88 -16.86 23.84
CA LEU A 416 -35.88 -16.39 25.23
C LEU A 416 -36.26 -17.50 26.23
N ARG A 417 -37.17 -18.40 25.87
CA ARG A 417 -37.52 -19.54 26.74
C ARG A 417 -36.37 -20.52 26.90
N HIS A 418 -35.56 -20.73 25.87
CA HIS A 418 -34.38 -21.59 25.95
C HIS A 418 -33.27 -20.95 26.80
N CYS A 419 -33.03 -19.64 26.66
CA CYS A 419 -32.06 -18.92 27.49
C CYS A 419 -32.43 -18.95 28.99
N GLN A 420 -33.71 -18.81 29.33
CA GLN A 420 -34.19 -18.82 30.73
C GLN A 420 -34.05 -20.17 31.47
N LYS A 421 -33.71 -21.26 30.76
CA LYS A 421 -33.35 -22.54 31.42
C LYS A 421 -32.02 -22.45 32.16
N TRP A 422 -31.16 -21.52 31.78
CA TRP A 422 -29.84 -21.33 32.38
C TRP A 422 -29.93 -20.39 33.58
N LEU A 423 -29.26 -20.76 34.68
CA LEU A 423 -29.36 -20.06 35.96
C LEU A 423 -28.97 -18.58 35.86
N ILE A 424 -27.97 -18.26 35.02
CA ILE A 424 -27.44 -16.90 34.86
C ILE A 424 -28.47 -15.93 34.27
N PHE A 425 -29.34 -16.40 33.36
CA PHE A 425 -30.41 -15.61 32.74
C PHE A 425 -31.62 -15.40 33.66
N ARG A 426 -31.61 -15.97 34.89
CA ARG A 426 -32.66 -15.77 35.90
C ARG A 426 -32.33 -14.66 36.91
N LEU A 427 -31.10 -14.16 36.91
CA LEU A 427 -30.72 -13.04 37.77
C LEU A 427 -31.50 -11.77 37.37
N PRO A 428 -31.73 -10.81 38.27
CA PRO A 428 -32.31 -9.52 37.89
C PRO A 428 -31.44 -8.82 36.82
N PRO A 429 -32.02 -8.09 35.85
CA PRO A 429 -31.28 -7.55 34.71
C PRO A 429 -30.05 -6.71 35.10
N TYR A 430 -30.13 -5.96 36.20
CA TYR A 430 -29.00 -5.19 36.71
C TYR A 430 -27.82 -6.09 37.15
N TRP A 431 -28.11 -7.16 37.89
CA TRP A 431 -27.09 -8.12 38.31
C TRP A 431 -26.52 -8.92 37.13
N GLN A 432 -27.35 -9.23 36.12
CA GLN A 432 -26.86 -9.82 34.87
C GLN A 432 -25.87 -8.90 34.16
N LEU A 433 -26.19 -7.60 34.06
CA LEU A 433 -25.31 -6.61 33.46
C LEU A 433 -23.98 -6.51 34.23
N LEU A 434 -24.04 -6.34 35.55
CA LEU A 434 -22.85 -6.23 36.39
C LEU A 434 -21.97 -7.48 36.29
N LEU A 435 -22.56 -8.67 36.40
CA LEU A 435 -21.84 -9.92 36.26
C LEU A 435 -21.20 -10.06 34.86
N SER A 436 -21.92 -9.66 33.81
CA SER A 436 -21.39 -9.68 32.45
C SER A 436 -20.17 -8.77 32.31
N ILE A 437 -20.23 -7.55 32.85
CA ILE A 437 -19.11 -6.60 32.81
C ILE A 437 -17.90 -7.17 33.55
N VAL A 438 -18.09 -7.70 34.76
CA VAL A 438 -17.00 -8.30 35.55
C VAL A 438 -16.38 -9.48 34.81
N LEU A 439 -17.20 -10.40 34.28
CA LEU A 439 -16.72 -11.56 33.53
C LEU A 439 -16.02 -11.15 32.23
N PHE A 440 -16.47 -10.08 31.57
CA PHE A 440 -15.79 -9.50 30.42
C PHE A 440 -14.41 -8.95 30.76
N ILE A 441 -14.29 -8.22 31.87
CA ILE A 441 -13.00 -7.68 32.34
C ILE A 441 -12.06 -8.84 32.69
N CYS A 442 -12.54 -9.84 33.45
CA CYS A 442 -11.75 -11.02 33.78
C CYS A 442 -11.31 -11.80 32.54
N LEU A 443 -12.21 -12.00 31.57
CA LEU A 443 -11.90 -12.67 30.31
C LEU A 443 -10.91 -11.87 29.48
N TYR A 444 -11.05 -10.55 29.42
CA TYR A 444 -10.11 -9.67 28.72
C TYR A 444 -8.70 -9.77 29.32
N ILE A 445 -8.59 -9.72 30.66
CA ILE A 445 -7.30 -9.87 31.36
C ILE A 445 -6.71 -11.26 31.09
N TYR A 446 -7.53 -12.31 31.18
CA TYR A 446 -7.10 -13.68 30.88
C TYR A 446 -6.63 -13.82 29.43
N ALA A 447 -7.40 -13.31 28.47
CA ALA A 447 -7.08 -13.35 27.05
C ALA A 447 -5.78 -12.59 26.76
N LYS A 448 -5.61 -11.40 27.35
CA LYS A 448 -4.38 -10.62 27.23
C LYS A 448 -3.15 -11.40 27.71
N ASN A 449 -3.26 -12.11 28.84
CA ASN A 449 -2.16 -12.91 29.37
C ASN A 449 -1.86 -14.15 28.52
N VAL A 450 -2.91 -14.85 28.05
CA VAL A 450 -2.75 -16.06 27.22
C VAL A 450 -2.23 -15.73 25.82
N LEU A 451 -2.65 -14.60 25.26
CA LEU A 451 -2.30 -14.16 23.91
C LEU A 451 -1.23 -13.06 23.91
N VAL A 452 -0.48 -12.90 25.01
CA VAL A 452 0.52 -11.82 25.14
C VAL A 452 1.52 -11.84 23.98
N ASN A 453 2.05 -13.02 23.64
CA ASN A 453 2.99 -13.17 22.54
C ASN A 453 2.38 -12.80 21.18
N VAL A 454 1.10 -13.09 20.95
CA VAL A 454 0.36 -12.73 19.72
C VAL A 454 0.16 -11.22 19.65
N ILE A 455 -0.21 -10.61 20.77
CA ILE A 455 -0.41 -9.17 20.88
C ILE A 455 0.93 -8.47 20.65
N ASP A 456 2.00 -8.88 21.34
CA ASP A 456 3.31 -8.25 21.27
C ASP A 456 3.87 -8.27 19.83
N ILE A 457 3.80 -9.39 19.10
CA ILE A 457 4.25 -9.42 17.70
C ILE A 457 3.37 -8.58 16.76
N THR A 458 2.07 -8.45 17.07
CA THR A 458 1.15 -7.63 16.29
C THR A 458 1.50 -6.14 16.43
N TYR A 459 1.95 -5.71 17.60
CA TYR A 459 2.38 -4.33 17.88
C TYR A 459 3.86 -4.06 17.62
N ASN A 460 4.70 -5.09 17.49
CA ASN A 460 6.10 -4.96 17.13
C ASN A 460 6.27 -4.80 15.61
N ILE A 461 5.95 -3.61 15.11
CA ILE A 461 5.91 -3.28 13.68
C ILE A 461 7.24 -2.68 13.25
N LEU A 462 7.71 -3.09 12.07
CA LEU A 462 8.76 -2.39 11.34
C LEU A 462 8.33 -0.98 10.96
N ALA A 463 9.23 -0.01 11.05
CA ALA A 463 8.91 1.36 10.67
C ALA A 463 8.54 1.48 9.19
N GLU A 464 9.14 0.64 8.35
CA GLU A 464 8.89 0.49 6.93
C GLU A 464 7.43 0.14 6.62
N GLU A 465 6.70 -0.50 7.55
CA GLU A 465 5.26 -0.75 7.35
C GLU A 465 4.41 0.49 7.52
N PHE A 466 4.86 1.48 8.29
CA PHE A 466 4.17 2.76 8.52
C PHE A 466 4.69 3.88 7.62
N PHE A 467 5.93 3.76 7.16
CA PHE A 467 6.60 4.73 6.29
C PHE A 467 7.25 4.00 5.13
N PRO A 468 6.47 3.30 4.29
CA PRO A 468 7.06 2.56 3.20
C PRO A 468 7.74 3.50 2.21
N SER A 469 8.85 3.02 1.64
CA SER A 469 9.71 3.77 0.73
C SER A 469 8.99 4.19 -0.55
N ASP A 470 7.92 3.48 -0.90
CA ASP A 470 6.98 3.77 -1.99
C ASP A 470 6.05 4.94 -1.71
N HIS A 471 6.36 5.90 -0.83
CA HIS A 471 5.44 7.02 -0.59
C HIS A 471 5.85 8.30 -1.26
N LEU A 472 6.88 8.30 -2.12
CA LEU A 472 7.39 9.50 -2.76
C LEU A 472 7.15 9.46 -4.27
N MET A 473 6.02 10.05 -4.68
CA MET A 473 5.70 10.26 -6.08
C MET A 473 6.28 11.59 -6.55
N VAL A 474 7.04 11.60 -7.64
CA VAL A 474 7.55 12.83 -8.27
C VAL A 474 6.64 13.21 -9.42
N ILE A 475 6.28 14.49 -9.50
CA ILE A 475 5.34 15.02 -10.48
C ILE A 475 5.96 16.24 -11.16
N ALA A 476 5.83 16.32 -12.48
CA ALA A 476 6.26 17.46 -13.25
C ALA A 476 5.17 17.92 -14.24
N ASP A 477 5.02 19.23 -14.38
CA ASP A 477 4.17 19.86 -15.39
C ASP A 477 5.06 20.31 -16.56
N VAL A 478 4.92 19.66 -17.72
CA VAL A 478 5.78 19.84 -18.88
C VAL A 478 4.98 20.41 -20.04
N SER A 479 5.52 21.37 -20.79
CA SER A 479 4.84 21.99 -21.96
C SER A 479 5.77 22.27 -23.12
#